data_AF-A0A6A5ULS5-F1
#
_entry.id   AF-A0A6A5ULS5-F1
#
_cell.length_a   1.000
_cell.length_b   1.000
_cell.length_c   1.000
_cell.angle_alpha   90.00
_cell.angle_beta   90.00
_cell.angle_gamma   90.00
#
_symmetry.space_group_name_H-M   'P 1'
#
loop_
_entity.id
_entity.type
_entity.pdbx_description
1 polymer ?
#
loop_
_entity_poly.entity_id
_entity_poly.type
_entity_poly.pdbx_seq_one_letter_code
_entity_poly.pdbx_strand_id
1 'polypeptide(L)'
;MNWLLPAYETMWRVVLACVIELRFRNAENADIWCKELDEYISNPSREKYKGPAVTPGVRGFGANDIIKETLRLYPPTRHVYRRFTENGDDVKADIESCHRSSSFGSDPLRFQPERWLKIRAHLGSEKNDKDIKIIEEEHGFMPFAVFCPAGQGSTQGFGLKMIALLAGVICRKLGKSATWVLEGKEAYQDLTKPLPSARAAFDTLYLIEGT
;
A
#
# COMPACT_ATOMS: atom_id res chain seq x y z
N MET A 1 22.73 -17.49 -6.52
CA MET A 1 21.61 -16.98 -5.69
C MET A 1 20.97 -15.85 -6.48
N ASN A 2 19.76 -16.04 -7.01
CA ASN A 2 19.10 -15.06 -7.88
C ASN A 2 18.35 -14.04 -7.01
N TRP A 3 19.00 -12.95 -6.65
CA TRP A 3 18.47 -11.95 -5.69
C TRP A 3 17.22 -11.21 -6.20
N LEU A 4 16.89 -11.34 -7.49
CA LEU A 4 15.72 -10.72 -8.09
C LEU A 4 14.41 -11.48 -7.77
N LEU A 5 14.40 -12.81 -7.79
CA LEU A 5 13.16 -13.59 -7.66
C LEU A 5 12.44 -13.40 -6.31
N PRO A 6 13.12 -13.41 -5.15
CA PRO A 6 12.44 -13.19 -3.86
C PRO A 6 11.85 -11.77 -3.72
N ALA A 7 12.48 -10.76 -4.32
CA ALA A 7 12.00 -9.39 -4.27
C ALA A 7 10.70 -9.20 -5.08
N TYR A 8 10.61 -9.86 -6.25
CA TYR A 8 9.38 -9.87 -7.04
C TYR A 8 8.25 -10.67 -6.37
N GLU A 9 8.56 -11.78 -5.71
CA GLU A 9 7.58 -12.58 -4.97
C GLU A 9 6.89 -11.75 -3.86
N THR A 10 7.65 -10.93 -3.13
CA THR A 10 7.09 -10.08 -2.07
C THR A 10 6.25 -8.92 -2.62
N MET A 11 6.57 -8.37 -3.79
CA MET A 11 5.77 -7.31 -4.43
C MET A 11 4.41 -7.81 -4.89
N TRP A 12 4.35 -9.01 -5.50
CA TRP A 12 3.09 -9.59 -5.97
C TRP A 12 2.08 -9.75 -4.86
N ARG A 13 2.53 -10.10 -3.66
CA ARG A 13 1.65 -10.22 -2.50
C ARG A 13 0.98 -8.89 -2.12
N VAL A 14 1.72 -7.79 -2.19
CA VAL A 14 1.19 -6.43 -1.97
C VAL A 14 0.21 -6.05 -3.08
N VAL A 15 0.55 -6.36 -4.34
CA VAL A 15 -0.31 -6.12 -5.50
C VAL A 15 -1.63 -6.89 -5.37
N LEU A 16 -1.59 -8.18 -5.03
CA LEU A 16 -2.77 -9.03 -4.84
C LEU A 16 -3.63 -8.54 -3.68
N ALA A 17 -3.03 -8.20 -2.53
CA ALA A 17 -3.77 -7.63 -1.41
C ALA A 17 -4.49 -6.32 -1.81
N CYS A 18 -3.82 -5.44 -2.57
CA CYS A 18 -4.44 -4.24 -3.13
C CYS A 18 -5.66 -4.60 -4.00
N VAL A 19 -5.50 -5.53 -4.96
CA VAL A 19 -6.59 -5.96 -5.85
C VAL A 19 -7.77 -6.52 -5.05
N ILE A 20 -7.52 -7.31 -4.01
CA ILE A 20 -8.58 -7.85 -3.14
C ILE A 20 -9.33 -6.73 -2.39
N GLU A 21 -8.61 -5.78 -1.81
CA GLU A 21 -9.20 -4.59 -1.17
C GLU A 21 -10.07 -3.77 -2.13
N LEU A 22 -9.64 -3.64 -3.37
CA LEU A 22 -10.32 -2.81 -4.37
C LEU A 22 -11.48 -3.51 -5.08
N ARG A 23 -11.42 -4.84 -5.28
CA ARG A 23 -12.40 -5.56 -6.13
C ARG A 23 -13.28 -6.56 -5.40
N PHE A 24 -12.82 -7.10 -4.27
CA PHE A 24 -13.47 -8.27 -3.67
C PHE A 24 -13.91 -8.07 -2.22
N ARG A 25 -13.52 -6.95 -1.60
CA ARG A 25 -13.83 -6.61 -0.20
C ARG A 25 -15.12 -5.82 -0.01
N ASN A 26 -15.76 -5.37 -1.09
CA ASN A 26 -17.00 -4.57 -1.06
C ASN A 26 -16.88 -3.28 -0.24
N ALA A 27 -15.71 -2.62 -0.27
CA ALA A 27 -15.56 -1.32 0.36
C ALA A 27 -16.37 -0.25 -0.39
N GLU A 28 -17.03 0.64 0.35
CA GLU A 28 -17.90 1.69 -0.20
C GLU A 28 -17.20 2.58 -1.25
N ASN A 29 -15.94 2.95 -0.99
CA ASN A 29 -15.15 3.83 -1.86
C ASN A 29 -14.35 3.07 -2.92
N ALA A 30 -14.50 1.74 -3.04
CA ALA A 30 -13.72 0.90 -3.96
C ALA A 30 -13.75 1.40 -5.41
N ASP A 31 -14.91 1.89 -5.86
CA ASP A 31 -15.08 2.46 -7.20
C ASP A 31 -14.26 3.74 -7.42
N ILE A 32 -14.19 4.61 -6.41
CA ILE A 32 -13.37 5.83 -6.44
C ILE A 32 -11.90 5.45 -6.52
N TRP A 33 -11.46 4.51 -5.68
CA TRP A 33 -10.07 4.04 -5.66
C TRP A 33 -9.66 3.39 -6.98
N CYS A 34 -10.53 2.55 -7.55
CA CYS A 34 -10.29 1.94 -8.86
C CYS A 34 -10.19 3.00 -9.96
N LYS A 35 -11.03 4.04 -9.91
CA LYS A 35 -10.98 5.14 -10.87
C LYS A 35 -9.66 5.92 -10.78
N GLU A 36 -9.16 6.21 -9.58
CA GLU A 36 -7.87 6.89 -9.41
C GLU A 36 -6.69 6.07 -9.98
N LEU A 37 -6.69 4.75 -9.76
CA LEU A 37 -5.71 3.88 -10.40
C LEU A 37 -5.88 3.87 -11.93
N ASP A 38 -7.11 3.85 -12.42
CA ASP A 38 -7.41 3.90 -13.85
C ASP A 38 -6.86 5.19 -14.50
N GLU A 39 -7.08 6.34 -13.88
CA GLU A 39 -6.54 7.61 -14.34
C GLU A 39 -5.01 7.62 -14.34
N TYR A 40 -4.38 7.04 -13.32
CA TYR A 40 -2.92 6.90 -13.27
C TYR A 40 -2.36 6.00 -14.37
N ILE A 41 -2.97 4.85 -14.66
CA ILE A 41 -2.48 3.96 -15.73
C ILE A 41 -2.67 4.62 -17.11
N SER A 42 -3.76 5.36 -17.29
CA SER A 42 -4.03 6.08 -18.56
C SER A 42 -3.03 7.21 -18.79
N ASN A 43 -2.52 7.83 -17.72
CA ASN A 43 -1.46 8.83 -17.80
C ASN A 43 -0.58 8.77 -16.54
N PRO A 44 0.55 8.03 -16.55
CA PRO A 44 1.39 7.77 -15.37
C PRO A 44 2.27 8.98 -14.96
N SER A 45 1.68 10.17 -14.99
CA SER A 45 2.27 11.42 -14.56
C SER A 45 2.37 11.52 -13.04
N ARG A 46 3.24 12.42 -12.58
CA ARG A 46 3.39 12.75 -11.16
C ARG A 46 2.07 13.26 -10.54
N GLU A 47 1.30 14.04 -11.30
CA GLU A 47 0.06 14.65 -10.82
C GLU A 47 -1.04 13.59 -10.62
N LYS A 48 -1.19 12.64 -11.55
CA LYS A 48 -2.10 11.50 -11.36
C LYS A 48 -1.64 10.54 -10.26
N TYR A 49 -0.33 10.40 -10.07
CA TYR A 49 0.19 9.57 -9.01
C TYR A 49 -0.01 10.18 -7.62
N LYS A 50 0.33 11.46 -7.43
CA LYS A 50 0.32 12.13 -6.13
C LYS A 50 -1.00 12.81 -5.76
N GLY A 51 -1.93 12.88 -6.70
CA GLY A 51 -3.15 13.67 -6.57
C GLY A 51 -2.96 15.13 -7.02
N PRO A 52 -4.07 15.79 -7.38
CA PRO A 52 -4.06 17.16 -7.88
C PRO A 52 -3.58 18.14 -6.81
N ALA A 53 -2.94 19.24 -7.23
CA ALA A 53 -2.71 20.36 -6.32
C ALA A 53 -4.05 20.99 -5.92
N VAL A 54 -4.29 21.17 -4.62
CA VAL A 54 -5.52 21.79 -4.09
C VAL A 54 -5.23 23.23 -3.65
N THR A 55 -4.19 23.40 -2.85
CA THR A 55 -3.59 24.70 -2.48
C THR A 55 -2.07 24.57 -2.55
N PRO A 56 -1.30 25.67 -2.49
CA PRO A 56 0.16 25.58 -2.43
C PRO A 56 0.61 24.62 -1.33
N GLY A 57 1.48 23.66 -1.68
CA GLY A 57 1.98 22.62 -0.77
C GLY A 57 1.01 21.48 -0.42
N VAL A 58 -0.29 21.60 -0.72
CA VAL A 58 -1.30 20.59 -0.38
C VAL A 58 -1.78 19.87 -1.64
N ARG A 59 -1.74 18.54 -1.60
CA ARG A 59 -2.24 17.66 -2.66
C ARG A 59 -3.48 16.91 -2.22
N GLY A 60 -4.42 16.77 -3.14
CA GLY A 60 -5.62 15.97 -3.00
C GLY A 60 -5.32 14.48 -3.00
N PHE A 61 -6.38 13.69 -3.10
CA PHE A 61 -6.30 12.25 -3.17
C PHE A 61 -5.67 11.80 -4.49
N GLY A 62 -4.88 10.71 -4.47
CA GLY A 62 -4.36 10.10 -5.69
C GLY A 62 -3.92 8.66 -5.51
N ALA A 63 -3.46 8.03 -6.59
CA ALA A 63 -3.05 6.62 -6.62
C ALA A 63 -2.02 6.26 -5.52
N ASN A 64 -1.11 7.18 -5.18
CA ASN A 64 -0.13 7.01 -4.12
C ASN A 64 -0.75 6.75 -2.74
N ASP A 65 -1.92 7.32 -2.44
CA ASP A 65 -2.59 7.13 -1.15
C ASP A 65 -3.13 5.71 -1.01
N ILE A 66 -3.64 5.15 -2.10
CA ILE A 66 -4.06 3.75 -2.18
C ILE A 66 -2.85 2.85 -1.93
N ILE A 67 -1.73 3.11 -2.61
CA ILE A 67 -0.54 2.25 -2.49
C ILE A 67 0.13 2.37 -1.12
N LYS A 68 0.13 3.56 -0.52
CA LYS A 68 0.62 3.74 0.84
C LYS A 68 -0.24 2.99 1.84
N GLU A 69 -1.57 3.00 1.69
CA GLU A 69 -2.46 2.25 2.58
C GLU A 69 -2.27 0.74 2.40
N THR A 70 -2.10 0.25 1.17
CA THR A 70 -1.74 -1.15 0.92
C THR A 70 -0.43 -1.52 1.58
N LEU A 71 0.62 -0.71 1.42
CA LEU A 71 1.93 -0.98 2.03
C LEU A 71 1.94 -0.86 3.54
N ARG A 72 1.06 -0.04 4.12
CA ARG A 72 0.87 0.07 5.56
C ARG A 72 0.23 -1.21 6.12
N LEU A 73 -0.84 -1.68 5.50
CA LEU A 73 -1.52 -2.90 5.98
C LEU A 73 -0.76 -4.17 5.64
N TYR A 74 -0.02 -4.19 4.53
CA TYR A 74 0.63 -5.36 3.96
C TYR A 74 2.11 -5.10 3.65
N PRO A 75 2.95 -4.69 4.62
CA PRO A 75 4.34 -4.36 4.35
C PRO A 75 5.10 -5.61 3.87
N PRO A 76 5.89 -5.52 2.78
CA PRO A 76 6.70 -6.65 2.32
C PRO A 76 7.77 -7.03 3.34
N THR A 77 8.28 -6.05 4.09
CA THR A 77 9.19 -6.24 5.22
C THR A 77 8.44 -6.07 6.53
N ARG A 78 7.93 -7.17 7.11
CA ARG A 78 7.19 -7.16 8.38
C ARG A 78 8.08 -6.94 9.60
N HIS A 79 9.33 -7.39 9.52
CA HIS A 79 10.27 -7.33 10.64
C HIS A 79 11.64 -6.89 10.17
N VAL A 80 12.31 -6.08 10.97
CA VAL A 80 13.68 -5.65 10.75
C VAL A 80 14.52 -6.07 11.95
N TYR A 81 15.51 -6.92 11.70
CA TYR A 81 16.42 -7.40 12.74
C TYR A 81 17.71 -6.57 12.72
N ARG A 82 18.24 -6.27 13.91
CA ARG A 82 19.52 -5.59 14.10
C ARG A 82 20.28 -6.27 15.23
N ARG A 83 21.60 -6.35 15.08
CA ARG A 83 22.51 -6.72 16.16
C ARG A 83 23.34 -5.51 16.55
N PHE A 84 23.31 -5.14 17.82
CA PHE A 84 24.14 -4.07 18.34
C PHE A 84 25.57 -4.58 18.57
N THR A 85 26.55 -3.86 18.06
CA THR A 85 27.96 -4.26 18.15
C THR A 85 28.55 -4.01 19.53
N GLU A 86 27.99 -3.07 20.30
CA GLU A 86 28.53 -2.72 21.62
C GLU A 86 28.26 -3.80 22.67
N ASN A 87 27.08 -4.43 22.63
CA ASN A 87 26.64 -5.39 23.66
C ASN A 87 26.24 -6.76 23.10
N GLY A 88 26.18 -6.92 21.77
CA GLY A 88 25.78 -8.17 21.13
C GLY A 88 24.27 -8.42 21.10
N ASP A 89 23.45 -7.46 21.52
CA ASP A 89 22.00 -7.62 21.61
C ASP A 89 21.36 -7.73 20.22
N ASP A 90 20.51 -8.74 20.06
CA ASP A 90 19.63 -8.88 18.91
C ASP A 90 18.30 -8.18 19.19
N VAL A 91 18.01 -7.11 18.45
CA VAL A 91 16.72 -6.43 18.49
C VAL A 91 15.91 -6.67 17.23
N LYS A 92 14.59 -6.65 17.40
CA LYS A 92 13.60 -6.84 16.33
C LYS A 92 12.64 -5.66 16.35
N ALA A 93 12.60 -4.89 15.27
CA ALA A 93 11.53 -3.94 15.01
C ALA A 93 10.39 -4.64 14.27
N ASP A 94 9.17 -4.53 14.79
CA ASP A 94 7.95 -5.06 14.17
C ASP A 94 7.23 -3.97 13.39
N ILE A 95 7.55 -3.91 12.09
CA ILE A 95 7.06 -2.89 11.17
C ILE A 95 5.55 -3.03 10.96
N GLU A 96 5.06 -4.27 10.85
CA GLU A 96 3.64 -4.55 10.64
C GLU A 96 2.82 -4.10 11.85
N SER A 97 3.28 -4.39 13.07
CA SER A 97 2.63 -3.94 14.30
C SER A 97 2.64 -2.40 14.42
N CYS A 98 3.75 -1.74 14.09
CA CYS A 98 3.82 -0.28 14.05
C CYS A 98 2.79 0.30 13.07
N HIS A 99 2.71 -0.25 11.86
CA HIS A 99 1.81 0.24 10.80
C HIS A 99 0.33 0.02 11.14
N ARG A 100 0.01 -0.98 11.95
CA ARG A 100 -1.34 -1.32 12.42
C ARG A 100 -1.68 -0.72 13.79
N SER A 101 -0.82 0.14 14.32
CA SER A 101 -1.03 0.81 15.59
C SER A 101 -1.99 1.99 15.48
N SER A 102 -2.48 2.46 16.64
CA SER A 102 -3.33 3.64 16.76
C SER A 102 -2.68 4.95 16.31
N SER A 103 -1.35 4.97 16.07
CA SER A 103 -0.66 6.12 15.46
C SER A 103 -1.28 6.49 14.12
N PHE A 104 -1.89 5.53 13.41
CA PHE A 104 -2.57 5.77 12.14
C PHE A 104 -4.05 6.16 12.28
N GLY A 105 -4.57 6.33 13.50
CA GLY A 105 -5.96 6.75 13.79
C GLY A 105 -6.79 5.67 14.49
N SER A 106 -8.10 5.89 14.60
CA SER A 106 -9.03 5.05 15.38
C SER A 106 -9.22 3.63 14.84
N ASP A 107 -9.20 3.48 13.51
CA ASP A 107 -9.44 2.21 12.83
C ASP A 107 -8.20 1.78 12.02
N PRO A 108 -7.07 1.45 12.67
CA PRO A 108 -5.81 1.22 11.96
C PRO A 108 -5.79 -0.12 11.20
N LEU A 109 -6.72 -1.02 11.48
CA LEU A 109 -6.81 -2.31 10.79
C LEU A 109 -7.65 -2.26 9.51
N ARG A 110 -8.44 -1.19 9.33
CA ARG A 110 -9.29 -1.00 8.15
C ARG A 110 -8.49 -0.39 7.01
N PHE A 111 -8.69 -0.91 5.80
CA PHE A 111 -8.16 -0.33 4.57
C PHE A 111 -8.92 0.97 4.26
N GLN A 112 -8.26 2.11 4.45
CA GLN A 112 -8.82 3.44 4.23
C GLN A 112 -7.76 4.39 3.65
N PRO A 113 -7.58 4.43 2.32
CA PRO A 113 -6.61 5.32 1.66
C PRO A 113 -6.76 6.80 2.00
N GLU A 114 -7.96 7.28 2.28
CA GLU A 114 -8.24 8.69 2.63
C GLU A 114 -7.55 9.12 3.92
N ARG A 115 -7.08 8.17 4.74
CA ARG A 115 -6.27 8.41 5.94
C ARG A 115 -5.05 9.28 5.65
N TRP A 116 -4.43 9.11 4.49
CA TRP A 116 -3.25 9.89 4.11
C TRP A 116 -3.57 11.37 3.87
N LEU A 117 -4.81 11.71 3.50
CA LEU A 117 -5.26 13.10 3.47
C LEU A 117 -5.30 13.68 4.87
N LYS A 118 -5.76 12.93 5.88
CA LYS A 118 -5.80 13.39 7.28
C LYS A 118 -4.39 13.58 7.84
N ILE A 119 -3.48 12.64 7.57
CA ILE A 119 -2.06 12.75 7.98
C ILE A 119 -1.44 14.01 7.38
N ARG A 120 -1.70 14.27 6.09
CA ARG A 120 -1.22 15.50 5.42
C ARG A 120 -2.01 16.76 5.79
N ALA A 121 -3.25 16.68 6.24
CA ALA A 121 -4.04 17.86 6.61
C ALA A 121 -3.48 18.56 7.86
N HIS A 122 -2.77 17.82 8.71
CA HIS A 122 -2.01 18.40 9.83
C HIS A 122 -0.76 19.16 9.36
N LEU A 123 -0.44 19.11 8.06
CA LEU A 123 0.64 19.88 7.45
C LEU A 123 0.14 21.21 6.91
N GLY A 124 0.78 22.28 7.35
CA GLY A 124 0.61 23.60 6.75
C GLY A 124 1.04 23.64 5.27
N SER A 125 0.58 24.66 4.55
CA SER A 125 0.77 24.86 3.10
C SER A 125 2.23 25.05 2.64
N GLU A 126 3.19 25.13 3.54
CA GLU A 126 4.60 25.37 3.20
C GLU A 126 5.44 24.09 3.05
N LYS A 127 4.87 22.93 3.35
CA LYS A 127 5.61 21.67 3.45
C LYS A 127 5.77 20.98 2.09
N ASN A 128 6.96 20.44 1.84
CA ASN A 128 7.29 19.74 0.61
C ASN A 128 7.27 18.21 0.80
N ASP A 129 7.56 17.46 -0.26
CA ASP A 129 7.55 15.99 -0.22
C ASP A 129 8.46 15.37 0.85
N LYS A 130 9.57 16.03 1.20
CA LYS A 130 10.50 15.55 2.23
C LYS A 130 9.89 15.71 3.62
N ASP A 131 9.24 16.84 3.87
CA ASP A 131 8.53 17.08 5.14
C ASP A 131 7.39 16.06 5.32
N ILE A 132 6.64 15.79 4.26
CA ILE A 132 5.60 14.75 4.27
C ILE A 132 6.21 13.40 4.64
N LYS A 133 7.34 13.03 4.01
CA LYS A 133 8.02 11.75 4.28
C LYS A 133 8.46 11.62 5.74
N ILE A 134 9.00 12.68 6.34
CA ILE A 134 9.43 12.68 7.75
C ILE A 134 8.25 12.37 8.67
N ILE A 135 7.10 13.00 8.44
CA ILE A 135 5.92 12.79 9.30
C ILE A 135 5.35 11.41 9.13
N GLU A 136 5.33 10.89 7.90
CA GLU A 136 4.94 9.51 7.66
C GLU A 136 5.86 8.55 8.43
N GLU A 137 7.17 8.81 8.45
CA GLU A 137 8.14 8.02 9.21
C GLU A 137 7.96 8.17 10.74
N GLU A 138 7.62 9.37 11.25
CA GLU A 138 7.29 9.61 12.66
C GLU A 138 6.03 8.85 13.12
N HIS A 139 5.06 8.66 12.22
CA HIS A 139 3.90 7.78 12.46
C HIS A 139 4.28 6.29 12.40
N GLY A 140 5.50 5.98 11.96
CA GLY A 140 6.03 4.62 11.82
C GLY A 140 5.95 4.06 10.40
N PHE A 141 5.54 4.83 9.38
CA PHE A 141 5.43 4.35 8.00
C PHE A 141 6.81 4.15 7.36
N MET A 142 7.25 2.90 7.35
CA MET A 142 8.55 2.47 6.81
C MET A 142 8.44 1.09 6.10
N PRO A 143 7.62 0.98 5.02
CA PRO A 143 7.30 -0.31 4.40
C PRO A 143 8.51 -1.02 3.77
N PHE A 144 9.60 -0.29 3.55
CA PHE A 144 10.87 -0.82 3.03
C PHE A 144 12.03 -0.61 4.02
N ALA A 145 11.72 -0.51 5.32
CA ALA A 145 12.66 -0.12 6.39
C ALA A 145 13.28 1.28 6.18
N VAL A 146 14.24 1.65 7.03
CA VAL A 146 14.91 2.97 7.05
C VAL A 146 15.73 3.24 5.79
N PHE A 147 16.32 2.19 5.20
CA PHE A 147 17.13 2.30 3.99
C PHE A 147 16.62 1.33 2.92
N CYS A 148 16.13 1.89 1.81
CA CYS A 148 15.82 1.14 0.61
C CYS A 148 16.80 1.57 -0.49
N PRO A 149 17.58 0.64 -1.09
CA PRO A 149 18.49 0.97 -2.19
C PRO A 149 17.80 1.64 -3.38
N ALA A 150 16.52 1.30 -3.62
CA ALA A 150 15.70 1.92 -4.65
C ALA A 150 15.09 3.28 -4.24
N GLY A 151 15.34 3.75 -3.01
CA GLY A 151 14.80 5.01 -2.49
C GLY A 151 15.57 6.27 -2.92
N GLN A 152 16.64 6.14 -3.70
CA GLN A 152 17.55 7.24 -4.03
C GLN A 152 17.54 7.60 -5.51
N GLY A 153 17.83 8.87 -5.82
CA GLY A 153 18.05 9.36 -7.17
C GLY A 153 16.91 9.03 -8.14
N SER A 154 17.26 8.43 -9.28
CA SER A 154 16.34 8.13 -10.38
C SER A 154 15.35 7.01 -10.08
N THR A 155 15.59 6.17 -9.08
CA THR A 155 14.69 5.05 -8.72
C THR A 155 13.68 5.43 -7.65
N GLN A 156 13.72 6.66 -7.13
CA GLN A 156 12.86 7.09 -6.03
C GLN A 156 11.37 6.86 -6.34
N GLY A 157 10.73 6.04 -5.49
CA GLY A 157 9.32 5.68 -5.61
C GLY A 157 9.00 4.65 -6.70
N PHE A 158 10.01 4.01 -7.31
CA PHE A 158 9.81 2.95 -8.31
C PHE A 158 8.90 1.84 -7.80
N GLY A 159 9.18 1.30 -6.60
CA GLY A 159 8.39 0.22 -6.02
C GLY A 159 6.90 0.59 -5.86
N LEU A 160 6.60 1.79 -5.33
CA LEU A 160 5.21 2.20 -5.13
C LEU A 160 4.49 2.43 -6.49
N LYS A 161 5.16 3.06 -7.46
CA LYS A 161 4.61 3.27 -8.80
C LYS A 161 4.37 1.95 -9.55
N MET A 162 5.27 0.97 -9.39
CA MET A 162 5.09 -0.37 -9.96
C MET A 162 3.89 -1.09 -9.35
N ILE A 163 3.69 -0.98 -8.03
CA ILE A 163 2.49 -1.55 -7.38
C ILE A 163 1.23 -0.85 -7.91
N ALA A 164 1.23 0.49 -8.04
CA ALA A 164 0.11 1.24 -8.63
C ALA A 164 -0.21 0.78 -10.05
N LEU A 165 0.81 0.61 -10.89
CA LEU A 165 0.66 0.15 -12.26
C LEU A 165 0.07 -1.27 -12.31
N LEU A 166 0.68 -2.22 -11.59
CA LEU A 166 0.27 -3.63 -11.62
C LEU A 166 -1.13 -3.84 -11.04
N ALA A 167 -1.39 -3.30 -9.84
CA ALA A 167 -2.70 -3.41 -9.20
C ALA A 167 -3.78 -2.73 -10.04
N GLY A 168 -3.47 -1.56 -10.60
CA GLY A 168 -4.35 -0.83 -11.46
C GLY A 168 -4.70 -1.59 -12.74
N VAL A 169 -3.71 -2.15 -13.45
CA VAL A 169 -3.94 -2.92 -14.68
C VAL A 169 -4.82 -4.13 -14.41
N ILE A 170 -4.57 -4.86 -13.32
CA ILE A 170 -5.38 -6.01 -12.93
C ILE A 170 -6.81 -5.56 -12.60
N CYS A 171 -6.96 -4.51 -11.79
CA CYS A 171 -8.29 -3.98 -11.45
C CYS A 171 -9.05 -3.56 -12.72
N ARG A 172 -8.41 -2.84 -13.64
CA ARG A 172 -9.00 -2.45 -14.94
C ARG A 172 -9.46 -3.67 -15.74
N LYS A 173 -8.65 -4.72 -15.81
CA LYS A 173 -8.97 -5.94 -16.56
C LYS A 173 -10.09 -6.77 -15.95
N LEU A 174 -10.13 -6.88 -14.62
CA LEU A 174 -11.25 -7.53 -13.92
C LEU A 174 -12.57 -6.75 -14.11
N GLY A 175 -12.48 -5.44 -14.35
CA GLY A 175 -13.65 -4.58 -14.57
C GLY A 175 -14.58 -4.54 -13.36
N LYS A 176 -15.81 -4.06 -13.58
CA LYS A 176 -16.91 -4.16 -12.59
C LYS A 176 -17.79 -5.40 -12.82
N SER A 177 -17.51 -6.16 -13.87
CA SER A 177 -18.37 -7.27 -14.27
C SER A 177 -18.36 -8.32 -13.16
N ALA A 178 -19.56 -8.77 -12.76
CA ALA A 178 -19.75 -9.86 -11.80
C ALA A 178 -19.22 -11.21 -12.30
N THR A 179 -18.56 -11.22 -13.46
CA THR A 179 -17.94 -12.39 -14.07
C THR A 179 -16.80 -12.93 -13.23
N TRP A 180 -16.12 -12.17 -12.36
CA TRP A 180 -15.05 -12.75 -11.53
C TRP A 180 -15.46 -12.80 -10.07
N VAL A 181 -15.41 -13.99 -9.48
CA VAL A 181 -15.69 -14.22 -8.06
C VAL A 181 -14.43 -14.76 -7.39
N LEU A 182 -14.13 -14.25 -6.20
CA LEU A 182 -13.09 -14.80 -5.34
C LEU A 182 -13.63 -16.05 -4.64
N GLU A 183 -13.01 -17.20 -4.86
CA GLU A 183 -13.40 -18.42 -4.18
C GLU A 183 -13.15 -18.29 -2.66
N GLY A 184 -14.13 -18.69 -1.84
CA GLY A 184 -14.06 -18.51 -0.39
C GLY A 184 -14.13 -17.05 0.08
N LYS A 185 -14.76 -16.16 -0.72
CA LYS A 185 -14.90 -14.72 -0.43
C LYS A 185 -15.34 -14.40 1.00
N GLU A 186 -16.15 -15.23 1.64
CA GLU A 186 -16.67 -14.96 2.99
C GLU A 186 -15.54 -14.76 4.01
N ALA A 187 -14.43 -15.49 3.87
CA ALA A 187 -13.27 -15.38 4.76
C ALA A 187 -12.56 -14.02 4.67
N TYR A 188 -12.79 -13.26 3.59
CA TYR A 188 -12.10 -12.01 3.30
C TYR A 188 -13.00 -10.77 3.45
N GLN A 189 -14.31 -10.92 3.67
CA GLN A 189 -15.25 -9.78 3.69
C GLN A 189 -15.20 -8.92 4.96
N ASP A 190 -14.55 -9.37 6.04
CA ASP A 190 -14.44 -8.59 7.28
C ASP A 190 -13.53 -7.37 7.11
N LEU A 191 -14.12 -6.22 6.77
CA LEU A 191 -13.44 -4.94 6.59
C LEU A 191 -12.79 -4.39 7.87
N THR A 192 -13.10 -4.94 9.04
CA THR A 192 -12.48 -4.53 10.32
C THR A 192 -11.11 -5.15 10.53
N LYS A 193 -10.75 -6.16 9.71
CA LYS A 193 -9.47 -6.85 9.78
C LYS A 193 -8.69 -6.72 8.46
N PRO A 194 -7.35 -6.69 8.53
CA PRO A 194 -6.53 -6.82 7.33
C PRO A 194 -6.64 -8.25 6.76
N LEU A 195 -6.36 -8.38 5.47
CA LEU A 195 -6.13 -9.66 4.82
C LEU A 195 -4.95 -10.41 5.49
N PRO A 196 -4.91 -11.75 5.42
CA PRO A 196 -3.81 -12.51 6.00
C PRO A 196 -2.45 -12.12 5.40
N SER A 197 -1.44 -11.95 6.25
CA SER A 197 -0.10 -11.52 5.85
C SER A 197 0.95 -12.65 5.85
N ALA A 198 0.52 -13.92 5.93
CA ALA A 198 1.38 -15.08 5.82
C ALA A 198 1.90 -15.27 4.39
N ARG A 199 3.11 -15.83 4.21
CA ARG A 199 3.71 -15.97 2.86
C ARG A 199 2.80 -16.74 1.90
N ALA A 200 2.22 -17.82 2.40
CA ALA A 200 1.29 -18.70 1.69
C ALA A 200 -0.19 -18.25 1.77
N ALA A 201 -0.48 -17.01 2.20
CA ALA A 201 -1.85 -16.55 2.47
C ALA A 201 -2.80 -16.63 1.26
N PHE A 202 -2.25 -16.61 0.04
CA PHE A 202 -3.01 -16.60 -1.21
C PHE A 202 -2.71 -17.81 -2.10
N ASP A 203 -1.98 -18.81 -1.61
CA ASP A 203 -1.55 -19.98 -2.42
C ASP A 203 -2.74 -20.85 -2.87
N THR A 204 -3.84 -20.80 -2.12
CA THR A 204 -5.08 -21.53 -2.39
C THR A 204 -6.21 -20.59 -2.80
N LEU A 205 -5.89 -19.35 -3.19
CA LEU A 205 -6.89 -18.34 -3.54
C LEU A 205 -7.11 -18.35 -5.05
N TYR A 206 -8.34 -18.62 -5.47
CA TYR A 206 -8.70 -18.70 -6.88
C TYR A 206 -9.70 -17.60 -7.27
N LEU A 207 -9.51 -17.08 -8.48
CA LEU A 207 -10.52 -16.26 -9.17
C LEU A 207 -11.22 -17.17 -10.17
N ILE A 208 -12.53 -17.32 -10.00
CA ILE A 208 -13.37 -18.14 -10.87
C ILE A 208 -14.25 -17.24 -11.71
N GLU A 209 -14.46 -17.62 -12.96
CA GLU A 209 -15.42 -16.92 -13.81
C GLU A 209 -16.83 -17.41 -13.44
N GLY A 210 -17.67 -16.52 -12.91
CA GLY A 210 -19.07 -16.77 -12.62
C GLY A 210 -19.82 -17.05 -13.91
N THR A 211 -20.15 -18.33 -14.12
CA THR A 211 -21.01 -18.82 -15.20
C THR A 211 -22.43 -18.30 -15.08
#